data_AF-A0A7C7QQ33-F1
#
_entry.id   AF-A0A7C7QQ33-F1
#
_cell.length_a   1.000
_cell.length_b   1.000
_cell.length_c   1.000
_cell.angle_alpha   90.00
_cell.angle_beta   90.00
_cell.angle_gamma   90.00
#
_symmetry.space_group_name_H-M   'P 1'
#
loop_
_entity.id
_entity.type
_entity.pdbx_description
1 polymer ?
#
loop_
_entity_poly.entity_id
_entity_poly.type
_entity_poly.pdbx_seq_one_letter_code
_entity_poly.pdbx_strand_id
1 'polypeptide(L)'
;IIATGDLRRVDETCGDIAFDVMLDHNELVSPMVYCVDVLRYPISYFSYRAVREGKEVYSMEEEQLRRAESLGYLELAIEYKQQSLRSLSAGDYRLAVDGAYNAAELCAKGLLLLKLEDMPGSHGGIIKKFGEVWTKTDLLPKEMGRGLNKGFELRNQAGYERHASIGENEAKEILALAEQFISALSAELGV
;
A
#
# COMPACT_ATOMS: atom_id res chain seq x y z
N ILE A 1 -9.69 -15.84 -16.24
CA ILE A 1 -8.96 -14.92 -15.36
C ILE A 1 -9.95 -14.36 -14.35
N ILE A 2 -9.61 -14.44 -13.07
CA ILE A 2 -10.43 -13.92 -11.99
C ILE A 2 -9.63 -12.78 -11.37
N ALA A 3 -10.20 -11.57 -11.36
CA ALA A 3 -9.49 -10.36 -10.96
C ALA A 3 -10.38 -9.46 -10.08
N THR A 4 -9.74 -8.48 -9.46
CA THR A 4 -10.36 -7.36 -8.75
C THR A 4 -9.98 -6.05 -9.44
N GLY A 5 -10.67 -4.95 -9.11
CA GLY A 5 -10.38 -3.63 -9.69
C GLY A 5 -10.97 -3.43 -11.09
N ASP A 6 -10.19 -2.86 -12.01
CA ASP A 6 -10.63 -2.52 -13.36
C ASP A 6 -10.62 -3.74 -14.29
N LEU A 7 -11.73 -4.49 -14.27
CA LEU A 7 -11.90 -5.69 -15.09
C LEU A 7 -11.84 -5.41 -16.58
N ARG A 8 -12.19 -4.19 -17.01
CA ARG A 8 -12.15 -3.83 -18.43
C ARG A 8 -10.71 -3.72 -18.90
N ARG A 9 -9.86 -3.03 -18.13
CA ARG A 9 -8.43 -2.96 -18.43
C ARG A 9 -7.77 -4.34 -18.45
N VAL A 10 -8.18 -5.24 -17.54
CA VAL A 10 -7.70 -6.63 -17.54
C VAL A 10 -8.13 -7.35 -18.81
N ASP A 11 -9.41 -7.24 -19.21
CA ASP A 11 -9.93 -7.86 -20.43
C ASP A 11 -9.22 -7.37 -21.69
N GLU A 12 -9.05 -6.05 -21.84
CA GLU A 12 -8.31 -5.43 -22.96
C GLU A 12 -6.87 -5.96 -23.02
N THR A 13 -6.16 -5.94 -21.89
CA THR A 13 -4.76 -6.43 -21.82
C THR A 13 -4.66 -7.92 -22.16
N CYS A 14 -5.61 -8.72 -21.70
CA CYS A 14 -5.64 -10.15 -21.99
C CYS A 14 -5.97 -10.43 -23.45
N GLY A 15 -6.83 -9.61 -24.07
CA GLY A 15 -7.13 -9.65 -25.49
C GLY A 15 -5.88 -9.40 -26.33
N ASP A 16 -5.10 -8.36 -26.00
CA ASP A 16 -3.84 -8.05 -26.69
C ASP A 16 -2.83 -9.21 -26.58
N ILE A 17 -2.63 -9.74 -25.37
CA ILE A 17 -1.73 -10.90 -25.14
C ILE A 17 -2.22 -12.14 -25.91
N ALA A 18 -3.53 -12.40 -25.92
CA ALA A 18 -4.09 -13.54 -26.63
C ALA A 18 -3.93 -13.42 -28.15
N PHE A 19 -3.98 -12.21 -28.68
CA PHE A 19 -3.68 -11.93 -30.08
C PHE A 19 -2.20 -12.18 -30.41
N ASP A 20 -1.28 -11.74 -29.55
CA ASP A 20 0.15 -12.00 -29.71
C ASP A 20 0.46 -13.51 -29.69
N VAL A 21 -0.14 -14.26 -28.74
CA VAL A 21 -0.03 -15.72 -28.68
C VAL A 21 -0.54 -16.39 -29.96
N MET A 22 -1.65 -15.89 -30.52
CA MET A 22 -2.17 -16.40 -31.79
C MET A 22 -1.18 -16.17 -32.93
N LEU A 23 -0.53 -15.01 -33.00
CA LEU A 23 0.47 -14.73 -34.03
C LEU A 23 1.72 -15.61 -33.89
N ASP A 24 2.21 -15.79 -32.67
CA ASP A 24 3.48 -16.48 -32.40
C ASP A 24 3.35 -18.01 -32.42
N HIS A 25 2.21 -18.53 -31.96
CA HIS A 25 1.99 -19.97 -31.78
C HIS A 25 0.92 -20.56 -32.70
N ASN A 26 0.21 -19.72 -33.47
CA ASN A 26 -0.91 -20.13 -34.33
C ASN A 26 -2.03 -20.85 -33.54
N GLU A 27 -2.20 -20.46 -32.27
CA GLU A 27 -3.23 -20.96 -31.36
C GLU A 27 -4.15 -19.83 -30.92
N LEU A 28 -5.46 -19.98 -31.14
CA LEU A 28 -6.44 -18.99 -30.70
C LEU A 28 -6.80 -19.23 -29.23
N VAL A 29 -6.44 -18.28 -28.37
CA VAL A 29 -6.83 -18.25 -26.96
C VAL A 29 -7.91 -17.19 -26.77
N SER A 30 -9.03 -17.54 -26.12
CA SER A 30 -10.06 -16.56 -25.75
C SER A 30 -10.02 -16.33 -24.24
N PRO A 31 -9.49 -15.19 -23.75
CA PRO A 31 -9.54 -14.88 -22.35
C PRO A 31 -11.00 -14.68 -21.91
N MET A 32 -11.33 -15.19 -20.73
CA MET A 32 -12.59 -14.89 -20.06
C MET A 32 -12.27 -14.25 -18.73
N VAL A 33 -12.59 -12.97 -18.57
CA VAL A 33 -12.33 -12.19 -17.36
C VAL A 33 -13.59 -12.11 -16.51
N TYR A 34 -13.45 -12.46 -15.23
CA TYR A 34 -14.54 -12.42 -14.26
C TYR A 34 -14.11 -11.67 -12.99
N CYS A 35 -15.08 -11.06 -12.32
CA CYS A 35 -14.93 -10.56 -10.96
C CYS A 35 -14.66 -11.73 -9.99
N VAL A 36 -13.92 -11.47 -8.91
CA VAL A 36 -13.69 -12.41 -7.79
C VAL A 36 -14.98 -13.02 -7.23
N ASP A 37 -16.12 -12.33 -7.32
CA ASP A 37 -17.42 -12.83 -6.89
C ASP A 37 -17.80 -14.15 -7.57
N VAL A 38 -17.31 -14.43 -8.77
CA VAL A 38 -17.59 -15.68 -9.49
C VAL A 38 -17.11 -16.91 -8.74
N LEU A 39 -16.09 -16.77 -7.87
CA LEU A 39 -15.60 -17.84 -7.00
C LEU A 39 -16.64 -18.25 -5.96
N ARG A 40 -17.48 -17.32 -5.50
CA ARG A 40 -18.52 -17.56 -4.50
C ARG A 40 -19.89 -17.80 -5.13
N TYR A 41 -20.19 -17.06 -6.20
CA TYR A 41 -21.48 -17.03 -6.87
C TYR A 41 -21.28 -17.25 -8.38
N PRO A 42 -21.09 -18.49 -8.84
CA PRO A 42 -20.91 -18.77 -10.25
C PRO A 42 -22.14 -18.35 -11.08
N ILE A 43 -21.91 -17.54 -12.11
CA ILE A 43 -22.97 -16.92 -12.93
C ILE A 43 -23.40 -17.78 -14.13
N SER A 44 -22.65 -18.84 -14.42
CA SER A 44 -22.91 -19.78 -15.51
C SER A 44 -22.52 -21.19 -15.11
N TYR A 45 -23.05 -22.19 -15.82
CA TYR A 45 -22.65 -23.59 -15.62
C TYR A 45 -21.15 -23.79 -15.89
N PHE A 46 -20.60 -23.09 -16.88
CA PHE A 46 -19.16 -23.09 -17.17
C PHE A 46 -18.36 -22.59 -15.97
N SER A 47 -18.66 -21.41 -15.44
CA SER A 47 -17.96 -20.87 -14.27
C SER A 47 -18.15 -21.75 -13.03
N TYR A 48 -19.32 -22.38 -12.86
CA TYR A 48 -19.58 -23.30 -11.76
C TYR A 48 -18.65 -24.52 -11.83
N ARG A 49 -18.52 -25.12 -13.01
CA ARG A 49 -17.60 -26.24 -13.26
C ARG A 49 -16.15 -25.81 -13.10
N ALA A 50 -15.76 -24.67 -13.68
CA ALA A 50 -14.39 -24.16 -13.63
C ALA A 50 -13.94 -23.89 -12.19
N VAL A 51 -14.80 -23.33 -11.33
CA VAL A 51 -14.45 -23.08 -9.92
C VAL A 51 -14.36 -24.37 -9.11
N ARG A 52 -15.22 -25.37 -9.38
CA ARG A 52 -15.28 -26.62 -8.60
C ARG A 52 -14.30 -27.70 -9.04
N GLU A 53 -14.03 -27.77 -10.34
CA GLU A 53 -13.29 -28.86 -10.97
C GLU A 53 -12.09 -28.38 -11.77
N GLY A 54 -11.98 -27.07 -12.00
CA GLY A 54 -10.82 -26.49 -12.66
C GLY A 54 -9.57 -26.62 -11.81
N LYS A 55 -8.43 -26.57 -12.47
CA LYS A 55 -7.11 -26.53 -11.84
C LYS A 55 -6.56 -25.12 -11.94
N GLU A 56 -6.16 -24.54 -10.81
CA GLU A 56 -5.39 -23.31 -10.82
C GLU A 56 -4.07 -23.54 -11.58
N VAL A 57 -3.87 -22.77 -12.65
CA VAL A 57 -2.66 -22.85 -13.49
C VAL A 57 -1.66 -21.75 -13.16
N TYR A 58 -2.12 -20.67 -12.51
CA TYR A 58 -1.32 -19.54 -12.06
C TYR A 58 -2.07 -18.81 -10.95
N SER A 59 -1.35 -18.47 -9.90
CA SER A 59 -1.70 -17.46 -8.90
C SER A 59 -0.45 -16.61 -8.65
N MET A 60 -0.64 -15.36 -8.25
CA MET A 60 0.50 -14.56 -7.83
C MET A 60 1.06 -15.15 -6.54
N GLU A 61 2.38 -15.34 -6.52
CA GLU A 61 3.07 -15.78 -5.30
C GLU A 61 2.82 -14.77 -4.18
N GLU A 62 2.70 -15.26 -2.95
CA GLU A 62 2.39 -14.42 -1.79
C GLU A 62 3.39 -13.27 -1.63
N GLU A 63 4.67 -13.52 -1.89
CA GLU A 63 5.72 -12.51 -1.89
C GLU A 63 5.47 -11.39 -2.92
N GLN A 64 4.99 -11.76 -4.12
CA GLN A 64 4.65 -10.79 -5.17
C GLN A 64 3.45 -9.94 -4.77
N LEU A 65 2.45 -10.53 -4.12
CA LEU A 65 1.28 -9.80 -3.60
C LEU A 65 1.69 -8.79 -2.54
N ARG A 66 2.48 -9.22 -1.55
CA ARG A 66 3.01 -8.35 -0.49
C ARG A 66 3.81 -7.19 -1.07
N ARG A 67 4.67 -7.48 -2.04
CA ARG A 67 5.47 -6.47 -2.73
C ARG A 67 4.60 -5.48 -3.52
N ALA A 68 3.59 -5.96 -4.23
CA ALA A 68 2.66 -5.11 -4.97
C ALA A 68 1.83 -4.20 -4.04
N GLU A 69 1.36 -4.73 -2.90
CA GLU A 69 0.66 -3.93 -1.90
C GLU A 69 1.58 -2.89 -1.25
N SER A 70 2.83 -3.25 -0.94
CA SER A 70 3.84 -2.30 -0.44
C SER A 70 4.16 -1.19 -1.45
N LEU A 71 4.20 -1.49 -2.75
CA LEU A 71 4.30 -0.47 -3.80
C LEU A 71 3.08 0.47 -3.80
N GLY A 72 1.87 -0.08 -3.67
CA GLY A 72 0.66 0.74 -3.55
C GLY A 72 0.69 1.67 -2.32
N TYR A 73 1.20 1.20 -1.18
CA TYR A 73 1.40 2.06 -0.01
C TYR A 73 2.42 3.17 -0.26
N LEU A 74 3.51 2.88 -0.99
CA LEU A 74 4.51 3.88 -1.36
C LEU A 74 3.93 4.96 -2.27
N GLU A 75 3.19 4.57 -3.30
CA GLU A 75 2.52 5.50 -4.23
C GLU A 75 1.56 6.43 -3.48
N LEU A 76 0.72 5.87 -2.61
CA LEU A 76 -0.23 6.65 -1.81
C LEU A 76 0.48 7.55 -0.79
N ALA A 77 1.58 7.09 -0.19
CA ALA A 77 2.39 7.91 0.71
C ALA A 77 3.01 9.12 0.00
N ILE A 78 3.47 8.95 -1.25
CA ILE A 78 3.98 10.05 -2.07
C ILE A 78 2.88 11.06 -2.35
N GLU A 79 1.66 10.62 -2.69
CA GLU A 79 0.52 11.51 -2.86
C GLU A 79 0.21 12.29 -1.59
N TYR A 80 0.13 11.62 -0.44
CA TYR A 80 -0.16 12.25 0.84
C TYR A 80 0.92 13.25 1.26
N LYS A 81 2.20 12.94 1.00
CA LYS A 81 3.31 13.90 1.19
C LYS A 81 3.08 15.16 0.34
N GLN A 82 2.74 15.01 -0.94
CA GLN A 82 2.50 16.16 -1.82
C GLN A 82 1.32 17.01 -1.35
N GLN A 83 0.24 16.39 -0.90
CA GLN A 83 -0.91 17.09 -0.32
C GLN A 83 -0.52 17.83 0.96
N SER A 84 0.22 17.17 1.86
CA SER A 84 0.73 17.78 3.09
C SER A 84 1.64 18.99 2.81
N LEU A 85 2.48 18.93 1.77
CA LEU A 85 3.32 20.06 1.37
C LEU A 85 2.49 21.26 0.90
N ARG A 86 1.38 21.03 0.19
CA ARG A 86 0.45 22.09 -0.21
C ARG A 86 -0.23 22.70 1.02
N SER A 87 -0.69 21.87 1.96
CA SER A 87 -1.27 22.33 3.23
C SER A 87 -0.27 23.14 4.06
N LEU A 88 0.99 22.70 4.16
CA LEU A 88 2.05 23.46 4.83
C LEU A 88 2.21 24.84 4.20
N SER A 89 2.25 24.91 2.87
CA SER A 89 2.41 26.17 2.12
C SER A 89 1.23 27.11 2.30
N ALA A 90 0.03 26.57 2.52
CA ALA A 90 -1.19 27.33 2.77
C ALA A 90 -1.35 27.77 4.24
N GLY A 91 -0.48 27.30 5.16
CA GLY A 91 -0.61 27.54 6.59
C GLY A 91 -1.57 26.60 7.32
N ASP A 92 -2.07 25.56 6.65
CA ASP A 92 -2.97 24.55 7.20
C ASP A 92 -2.21 23.47 7.98
N TYR A 93 -1.50 23.87 9.04
CA TYR A 93 -0.53 23.01 9.72
C TYR A 93 -1.12 21.73 10.30
N ARG A 94 -2.39 21.76 10.78
CA ARG A 94 -3.06 20.57 11.30
C ARG A 94 -3.27 19.51 10.20
N LEU A 95 -3.66 19.95 9.00
CA LEU A 95 -3.81 19.08 7.83
C LEU A 95 -2.45 18.61 7.31
N ALA A 96 -1.45 19.48 7.33
CA ALA A 96 -0.08 19.12 6.95
C ALA A 96 0.46 17.99 7.86
N VAL A 97 0.32 18.11 9.18
CA VAL A 97 0.72 17.06 10.14
C VAL A 97 -0.04 15.76 9.91
N ASP A 98 -1.37 15.81 9.74
CA ASP A 98 -2.17 14.59 9.51
C ASP A 98 -1.75 13.87 8.23
N GLY A 99 -1.66 14.59 7.11
CA GLY A 99 -1.25 14.03 5.82
C GLY A 99 0.17 13.47 5.85
N ALA A 100 1.12 14.18 6.46
CA ALA A 100 2.51 13.73 6.55
C ALA A 100 2.67 12.51 7.46
N TYR A 101 1.97 12.46 8.61
CA TYR A 101 1.98 11.28 9.46
C TYR A 101 1.37 10.08 8.74
N ASN A 102 0.25 10.27 8.05
CA ASN A 102 -0.38 9.19 7.29
C ASN A 102 0.56 8.66 6.19
N ALA A 103 1.32 9.52 5.51
CA ALA A 103 2.34 9.09 4.56
C ALA A 103 3.44 8.24 5.21
N ALA A 104 3.95 8.66 6.38
CA ALA A 104 4.94 7.89 7.14
C ALA A 104 4.38 6.52 7.60
N GLU A 105 3.14 6.48 8.10
CA GLU A 105 2.49 5.26 8.57
C GLU A 105 2.20 4.27 7.43
N LEU A 106 1.79 4.76 6.25
CA LEU A 106 1.64 3.93 5.04
C LEU A 106 2.96 3.25 4.69
N CYS A 107 4.06 3.99 4.71
CA CYS A 107 5.38 3.42 4.45
C CYS A 107 5.80 2.42 5.54
N ALA A 108 5.49 2.69 6.81
CA ALA A 108 5.72 1.76 7.90
C ALA A 108 4.92 0.45 7.71
N LYS A 109 3.67 0.52 7.24
CA LYS A 109 2.88 -0.65 6.86
C LYS A 109 3.53 -1.44 5.74
N GLY A 110 3.96 -0.78 4.67
CA GLY A 110 4.65 -1.43 3.55
C GLY A 110 5.94 -2.14 3.99
N LEU A 111 6.75 -1.50 4.83
CA LEU A 111 7.96 -2.10 5.39
C LEU A 111 7.65 -3.33 6.28
N LEU A 112 6.59 -3.27 7.09
CA LEU A 112 6.16 -4.39 7.91
C LEU A 112 5.61 -5.56 7.08
N LEU A 113 4.83 -5.27 6.04
CA LEU A 113 4.22 -6.28 5.17
C LEU A 113 5.27 -7.15 4.45
N LEU A 114 6.43 -6.57 4.16
CA LEU A 114 7.58 -7.27 3.58
C LEU A 114 8.27 -8.24 4.54
N LYS A 115 7.99 -8.19 5.85
CA LYS A 115 8.68 -9.01 6.87
C LYS A 115 7.76 -9.78 7.81
N LEU A 116 6.47 -9.44 7.89
CA LEU A 116 5.53 -10.04 8.84
C LEU A 116 4.46 -10.85 8.17
N GLU A 117 4.17 -12.02 8.73
CA GLU A 117 3.01 -12.82 8.37
C GLU A 117 1.69 -12.15 8.79
N ASP A 118 1.64 -11.65 10.02
CA ASP A 118 0.44 -11.00 10.57
C ASP A 118 0.65 -9.50 10.79
N MET A 119 -0.22 -8.71 10.16
CA MET A 119 -0.19 -7.25 10.30
C MET A 119 -0.96 -6.77 11.54
N PRO A 120 -0.43 -5.79 12.29
CA PRO A 120 -1.17 -5.17 13.39
C PRO A 120 -2.43 -4.44 12.90
N GLY A 121 -3.56 -4.67 13.56
CA GLY A 121 -4.85 -4.03 13.23
C GLY A 121 -5.06 -2.63 13.78
N SER A 122 -4.07 -2.01 14.43
CA SER A 122 -4.19 -0.67 15.03
C SER A 122 -2.95 0.18 14.80
N HIS A 123 -3.12 1.51 14.80
CA HIS A 123 -2.02 2.48 14.67
C HIS A 123 -0.91 2.25 15.70
N GLY A 124 -1.27 2.13 16.98
CA GLY A 124 -0.31 1.83 18.06
C GLY A 124 0.38 0.46 17.88
N GLY A 125 -0.33 -0.52 17.31
CA GLY A 125 0.23 -1.81 16.95
C GLY A 125 1.30 -1.71 15.86
N ILE A 126 1.07 -0.90 14.83
CA ILE A 126 2.02 -0.62 13.74
C ILE A 126 3.29 0.01 14.31
N ILE A 127 3.16 1.05 15.14
CA ILE A 127 4.31 1.76 15.74
C ILE A 127 5.15 0.80 16.57
N LYS A 128 4.51 0.04 17.47
CA LYS A 128 5.20 -0.94 18.32
C LYS A 128 5.93 -1.97 17.45
N LYS A 129 5.24 -2.53 16.46
CA LYS A 129 5.78 -3.62 15.66
C LYS A 129 6.89 -3.14 14.72
N PHE A 130 6.77 -1.93 14.17
CA PHE A 130 7.84 -1.28 13.44
C PHE A 130 9.09 -1.12 14.33
N GLY A 131 8.90 -0.64 15.55
CA GLY A 131 9.97 -0.54 16.54
C GLY A 131 10.70 -1.86 16.76
N GLU A 132 9.96 -2.95 16.95
CA GLU A 132 10.49 -4.30 17.16
C GLU A 132 11.26 -4.85 15.95
N VAL A 133 10.70 -4.70 14.74
CA VAL A 133 11.19 -5.37 13.53
C VAL A 133 12.34 -4.61 12.88
N TRP A 134 12.29 -3.28 12.89
CA TRP A 134 13.19 -2.44 12.09
C TRP A 134 14.18 -1.63 12.92
N THR A 135 13.76 -1.09 14.06
CA THR A 135 14.63 -0.19 14.85
C THR A 135 15.42 -0.93 15.93
N LYS A 136 14.83 -1.94 16.57
CA LYS A 136 15.50 -2.74 17.60
C LYS A 136 16.55 -3.68 17.00
N THR A 137 16.38 -4.05 15.75
CA THR A 137 17.29 -4.88 14.95
C THR A 137 18.36 -4.05 14.22
N ASP A 138 18.38 -2.73 14.43
CA ASP A 138 19.29 -1.77 13.78
C ASP A 138 19.25 -1.82 12.23
N LEU A 139 18.16 -2.34 11.62
CA LEU A 139 17.92 -2.31 10.17
C LEU A 139 17.58 -0.89 9.68
N LEU A 140 16.93 -0.09 10.53
CA LEU A 140 16.66 1.32 10.31
C LEU A 140 17.02 2.15 11.56
N PRO A 141 17.33 3.45 11.40
CA PRO A 141 17.66 4.32 12.51
C PRO A 141 16.58 4.36 13.60
N LYS A 142 16.98 4.33 14.87
CA LYS A 142 16.08 4.40 16.03
C LYS A 142 15.22 5.66 16.06
N GLU A 143 15.73 6.75 15.49
CA GLU A 143 15.00 8.01 15.39
C GLU A 143 13.77 7.93 14.49
N MET A 144 13.73 7.02 13.50
CA MET A 144 12.52 6.80 12.71
C MET A 144 11.39 6.21 13.57
N GLY A 145 11.71 5.24 14.45
CA GLY A 145 10.73 4.65 15.37
C GLY A 145 10.24 5.66 16.41
N ARG A 146 11.14 6.48 16.97
CA ARG A 146 10.77 7.57 17.88
C ARG A 146 9.91 8.62 17.17
N GLY A 147 10.32 9.02 15.96
CA GLY A 147 9.60 9.96 15.13
C GLY A 147 8.20 9.47 14.80
N LEU A 148 8.03 8.18 14.48
CA LEU A 148 6.72 7.61 14.21
C LEU A 148 5.79 7.67 15.43
N ASN A 149 6.29 7.36 16.64
CA ASN A 149 5.49 7.51 17.86
C ASN A 149 5.11 8.98 18.13
N LYS A 150 6.08 9.90 18.04
CA LYS A 150 5.84 11.34 18.23
C LYS A 150 4.86 11.89 17.19
N GLY A 151 5.00 11.47 15.93
CA GLY A 151 4.12 11.84 14.84
C GLY A 151 2.68 11.39 15.07
N PHE A 152 2.47 10.19 15.62
CA PHE A 152 1.14 9.70 15.98
C PHE A 152 0.47 10.57 17.04
N GLU A 153 1.21 10.94 18.08
CA GLU A 153 0.73 11.85 19.13
C GLU A 153 0.36 13.22 18.56
N LEU A 154 1.26 13.82 17.76
CA LEU A 154 1.02 15.11 17.09
C LEU A 154 -0.18 15.06 16.14
N ARG A 155 -0.31 13.97 15.37
CA ARG A 155 -1.46 13.76 14.47
C ARG A 155 -2.77 13.65 15.24
N ASN A 156 -2.80 12.95 16.37
CA ASN A 156 -3.99 12.89 17.21
C ASN A 156 -4.35 14.26 17.82
N GLN A 157 -3.35 15.04 18.23
CA GLN A 157 -3.58 16.41 18.68
C GLN A 157 -4.12 17.29 17.55
N ALA A 158 -3.54 17.21 16.36
CA ALA A 158 -3.99 17.92 15.17
C ALA A 158 -5.41 17.51 14.73
N GLY A 159 -5.79 16.24 14.89
CA GLY A 159 -7.11 15.74 14.50
C GLY A 159 -8.22 16.06 15.51
N TYR A 160 -7.92 16.00 16.81
CA TYR A 160 -8.96 15.94 17.84
C TYR A 160 -8.83 16.96 18.98
N GLU A 161 -7.62 17.45 19.27
CA GLU A 161 -7.42 18.37 20.39
C GLU A 161 -7.63 19.83 19.94
N ARG A 162 -8.68 20.48 20.48
CA ARG A 162 -9.06 21.84 20.09
C ARG A 162 -8.05 22.88 20.54
N HIS A 163 -7.39 22.64 21.67
CA HIS A 163 -6.43 23.57 22.25
C HIS A 163 -4.98 23.30 21.82
N ALA A 164 -4.75 22.30 20.96
CA ALA A 164 -3.42 21.99 20.46
C ALA A 164 -2.91 23.14 19.56
N SER A 165 -1.72 23.65 19.91
CA SER A 165 -0.98 24.58 19.07
C SER A 165 -0.09 23.77 18.12
N ILE A 166 -0.54 23.62 16.87
CA ILE A 166 0.20 22.95 15.80
C ILE A 166 0.71 24.03 14.85
N GLY A 167 2.02 24.20 14.78
CA GLY A 167 2.66 25.21 13.97
C GLY A 167 3.43 24.64 12.78
N GLU A 168 4.12 25.54 12.08
CA GLU A 168 4.94 25.23 10.91
C GLU A 168 6.07 24.25 11.25
N ASN A 169 6.67 24.36 12.43
CA ASN A 169 7.78 23.52 12.86
C ASN A 169 7.36 22.05 13.02
N GLU A 170 6.23 21.80 13.68
CA GLU A 170 5.70 20.45 13.85
C GLU A 170 5.34 19.84 12.48
N ALA A 171 4.72 20.63 11.60
CA ALA A 171 4.40 20.17 10.25
C ALA A 171 5.65 19.82 9.42
N LYS A 172 6.69 20.66 9.47
CA LYS A 172 7.98 20.38 8.81
C LYS A 172 8.67 19.15 9.37
N GLU A 173 8.63 18.96 10.69
CA GLU A 173 9.22 17.79 11.35
C GLU A 173 8.57 16.49 10.86
N ILE A 174 7.24 16.44 10.82
CA ILE A 174 6.53 15.23 10.37
C ILE A 174 6.65 15.03 8.85
N LEU A 175 6.75 16.10 8.06
CA LEU A 175 7.09 15.99 6.63
C LEU A 175 8.47 15.37 6.41
N ALA A 176 9.49 15.81 7.16
CA ALA A 176 10.83 15.23 7.09
C ALA A 176 10.82 13.74 7.50
N LEU A 177 10.01 13.38 8.50
CA LEU A 177 9.80 11.99 8.87
C LEU A 177 9.18 11.18 7.72
N ALA A 178 8.14 11.71 7.08
CA ALA A 178 7.51 11.06 5.92
C ALA A 178 8.52 10.82 4.79
N GLU A 179 9.43 11.77 4.53
CA GLU A 179 10.50 11.63 3.54
C GLU A 179 11.48 10.50 3.88
N GLN A 180 11.86 10.36 5.15
CA GLN A 180 12.72 9.27 5.60
C GLN A 180 12.05 7.91 5.38
N PHE A 181 10.76 7.81 5.70
CA PHE A 181 9.98 6.59 5.53
C PHE A 181 9.75 6.21 4.06
N ILE A 182 9.44 7.19 3.20
CA ILE A 182 9.33 7.00 1.75
C ILE A 182 10.67 6.49 1.20
N SER A 183 11.78 7.10 1.60
CA SER A 183 13.12 6.69 1.15
C SER A 183 13.46 5.28 1.60
N ALA A 184 13.13 4.91 2.84
CA ALA A 184 13.37 3.58 3.38
C ALA A 184 12.55 2.50 2.65
N LEU A 185 11.26 2.75 2.40
CA LEU A 185 10.42 1.80 1.67
C LEU A 185 10.82 1.69 0.20
N SER A 186 11.16 2.81 -0.46
CA SER A 186 11.66 2.79 -1.85
C SER A 186 12.93 1.95 -1.95
N ALA A 187 13.87 2.11 -1.00
CA ALA A 187 15.10 1.33 -0.95
C ALA A 187 14.85 -0.17 -0.74
N GLU A 188 13.96 -0.56 0.18
CA GLU A 188 13.61 -1.97 0.40
C GLU A 188 12.88 -2.58 -0.82
N LEU A 189 12.12 -1.77 -1.54
CA LEU A 189 11.48 -2.16 -2.79
C LEU A 189 12.44 -2.09 -3.99
N GLY A 190 13.62 -1.47 -3.89
CA GLY A 190 14.55 -1.32 -5.00
C GLY A 190 14.03 -0.43 -6.13
N VAL A 191 13.28 0.63 -5.81
CA VAL A 191 12.74 1.63 -6.74
C VAL A 191 13.16 3.05 -6.38
#